data_AF-A0A940RCN4-F1
#
_entry.id   AF-A0A940RCN4-F1
#
_cell.length_a   1.000
_cell.length_b   1.000
_cell.length_c   1.000
_cell.angle_alpha   90.00
_cell.angle_beta   90.00
_cell.angle_gamma   90.00
#
_symmetry.space_group_name_H-M   'P 1'
#
loop_
_entity.id
_entity.type
_entity.pdbx_description
1 polymer ?
#
loop_
_entity_poly.entity_id
_entity_poly.type
_entity_poly.pdbx_seq_one_letter_code
_entity_poly.pdbx_strand_id
1 'polypeptide(L)' 'MNGIKRILGILWIVIGIASITALIYSAATNINTAHGDIGKPLPWLIIILVFTPIAVGLVIFGYYSLKGEYDGEIKT' A
#
# COMPACT_ATOMS: atom_id res chain seq x y z
N MET A 1 24.53 -5.92 7.98
CA MET A 1 23.19 -6.10 8.60
C MET A 1 22.11 -5.98 7.51
N ASN A 2 22.08 -6.92 6.55
CA ASN A 2 21.40 -6.68 5.26
C ASN A 2 20.10 -7.48 5.10
N GLY A 3 19.88 -8.52 5.92
CA GLY A 3 18.69 -9.39 5.84
C GLY A 3 17.41 -8.74 6.38
N ILE A 4 17.50 -8.06 7.53
CA ILE A 4 16.33 -7.42 8.17
C ILE A 4 15.74 -6.32 7.30
N LYS A 5 16.57 -5.44 6.73
CA LYS A 5 16.12 -4.37 5.81
C LYS A 5 15.42 -4.94 4.58
N ARG A 6 15.92 -6.07 4.07
CA ARG A 6 15.35 -6.77 2.91
C ARG A 6 14.00 -7.43 3.22
N ILE A 7 13.88 -8.06 4.39
CA ILE A 7 12.61 -8.61 4.90
C ILE A 7 11.58 -7.50 5.10
N LEU A 8 11.99 -6.37 5.68
CA LEU A 8 11.13 -5.19 5.82
C LEU A 8 10.69 -4.65 4.45
N GLY A 9 11.59 -4.62 3.46
CA GLY A 9 11.24 -4.25 2.09
C GLY A 9 10.15 -5.12 1.47
N ILE A 10 10.23 -6.45 1.64
CA ILE A 10 9.19 -7.39 1.20
C ILE A 10 7.88 -7.11 1.92
N LEU A 11 7.92 -6.89 3.24
CA LEU A 11 6.75 -6.57 4.04
C LEU A 11 6.03 -5.33 3.50
N TRP A 12 6.77 -4.27 3.15
CA TRP A 12 6.18 -3.04 2.61
C TRP A 12 5.55 -3.22 1.22
N ILE A 13 6.14 -4.03 0.35
CA ILE A 13 5.54 -4.37 -0.95
C ILE A 13 4.22 -5.12 -0.75
N VAL A 14 4.22 -6.13 0.11
CA VAL A 14 3.03 -6.95 0.39
C VAL A 14 1.92 -6.08 0.98
N ILE A 15 2.24 -5.21 1.95
CA ILE A 15 1.27 -4.28 2.55
C ILE A 15 0.72 -3.32 1.49
N GLY A 16 1.57 -2.73 0.64
CA GLY A 16 1.14 -1.80 -0.41
C GLY A 16 0.15 -2.45 -1.38
N ILE A 17 0.46 -3.64 -1.88
CA ILE A 17 -0.44 -4.39 -2.77
C ILE A 17 -1.72 -4.79 -2.04
N ALA A 18 -1.59 -5.40 -0.86
CA ALA A 18 -2.72 -5.87 -0.06
C ALA A 18 -3.71 -4.75 0.25
N SER A 19 -3.22 -3.55 0.58
CA SER A 19 -4.03 -2.38 0.91
C SER A 19 -4.93 -1.97 -0.26
N ILE A 20 -4.39 -1.93 -1.49
CA ILE A 20 -5.17 -1.55 -2.67
C ILE A 20 -6.21 -2.62 -3.01
N THR A 21 -5.83 -3.90 -2.98
CA THR A 21 -6.80 -4.99 -3.17
C THR A 21 -7.92 -4.97 -2.12
N ALA A 22 -7.59 -4.71 -0.85
CA ALA A 22 -8.58 -4.62 0.21
C ALA A 22 -9.53 -3.44 0.02
N LEU A 23 -9.03 -2.28 -0.43
CA LEU A 23 -9.86 -1.11 -0.74
C LEU A 23 -10.79 -1.36 -1.93
N ILE A 24 -10.29 -1.98 -3.00
CA ILE A 24 -11.11 -2.33 -4.17
C ILE A 24 -12.19 -3.36 -3.79
N TYR A 25 -11.82 -4.40 -3.03
CA TYR A 25 -12.76 -5.39 -2.53
C TYR A 25 -13.83 -4.76 -1.64
N SER A 26 -13.42 -3.87 -0.73
CA SER A 26 -14.36 -3.18 0.16
C SER A 26 -15.28 -2.24 -0.62
N ALA A 27 -14.79 -1.54 -1.64
CA ALA A 27 -15.61 -0.73 -2.54
C ALA A 27 -16.64 -1.60 -3.27
N ALA A 28 -16.22 -2.72 -3.87
CA ALA A 28 -17.10 -3.63 -4.59
C ALA A 28 -18.19 -4.25 -3.70
N THR A 29 -17.88 -4.51 -2.42
CA THR A 29 -18.81 -5.15 -1.49
C THR A 29 -19.75 -4.18 -0.78
N ASN A 30 -19.39 -2.90 -0.66
CA ASN A 30 -20.19 -1.91 0.07
C ASN A 30 -20.97 -0.95 -0.85
N ILE A 31 -20.54 -0.76 -2.10
CA ILE A 31 -21.32 0.01 -3.08
C ILE A 31 -22.64 -0.72 -3.34
N ASN A 32 -23.75 0.01 -3.20
CA ASN A 32 -25.13 -0.46 -3.45
C ASN A 32 -25.74 -1.45 -2.43
N THR A 33 -24.95 -1.95 -1.47
CA THR A 33 -25.40 -2.85 -0.38
C THR A 33 -25.48 -2.14 0.96
N ALA A 34 -24.64 -1.13 1.18
CA ALA A 34 -24.60 -0.36 2.43
C ALA A 34 -25.66 0.77 2.44
N HIS A 35 -26.26 1.01 3.61
CA HIS A 35 -27.14 2.16 3.82
C HIS A 35 -26.31 3.44 4.07
N GLY A 36 -26.78 4.58 3.57
CA GLY A 36 -26.10 5.88 3.73
C GLY A 36 -24.99 6.14 2.71
N ASP A 37 -24.11 7.10 3.01
CA ASP A 37 -23.11 7.60 2.05
C ASP A 37 -22.04 6.56 1.67
N ILE A 38 -21.81 5.54 2.49
CA ILE A 38 -20.87 4.44 2.20
C ILE A 38 -21.37 3.56 1.04
N GLY A 39 -22.67 3.53 0.78
CA GLY A 39 -23.25 2.85 -0.38
C GLY A 39 -23.02 3.59 -1.71
N LYS A 40 -22.58 4.85 -1.66
CA LYS A 40 -22.32 5.67 -2.85
C LYS A 40 -20.90 5.41 -3.36
N PRO A 41 -20.67 5.44 -4.68
CA PRO A 41 -19.34 5.22 -5.25
C PRO A 41 -18.36 6.38 -4.99
N LEU A 42 -18.86 7.59 -4.76
CA LEU A 42 -18.03 8.80 -4.68
C LEU A 42 -17.04 8.79 -3.49
N PRO A 43 -17.43 8.44 -2.24
CA PRO A 43 -16.49 8.31 -1.14
C PRO A 43 -15.39 7.25 -1.39
N TRP A 44 -15.76 6.11 -1.96
CA TRP A 44 -14.80 5.04 -2.30
C TRP A 44 -13.78 5.50 -3.33
N LEU A 45 -14.20 6.25 -4.34
CA LEU A 45 -13.30 6.83 -5.34
C LEU A 45 -12.26 7.75 -4.69
N ILE A 46 -12.68 8.63 -3.77
CA ILE A 46 -11.78 9.55 -3.07
C ILE A 46 -10.76 8.77 -2.22
N ILE A 47 -11.21 7.76 -1.48
CA ILE A 47 -10.33 6.92 -0.65
C ILE A 47 -9.30 6.20 -1.52
N ILE A 48 -9.74 5.52 -2.58
CA ILE A 48 -8.83 4.81 -3.48
C ILE A 48 -7.83 5.79 -4.12
N LEU A 49 -8.28 6.96 -4.55
CA LEU A 49 -7.43 7.98 -5.18
C LEU A 49 -6.34 8.50 -4.24
N VAL A 50 -6.65 8.72 -2.96
CA VAL A 50 -5.66 9.19 -1.97
C VAL A 50 -4.72 8.07 -1.52
N PHE A 51 -5.22 6.84 -1.36
CA PHE A 51 -4.40 5.71 -0.90
C PHE A 51 -3.53 5.10 -2.00
N THR A 52 -3.92 5.22 -3.27
CA THR A 52 -3.12 4.72 -4.41
C THR A 52 -1.69 5.26 -4.45
N PRO A 53 -1.42 6.59 -4.42
CA PRO A 53 -0.06 7.09 -4.44
C PRO A 53 0.75 6.68 -3.20
N ILE A 54 0.10 6.51 -2.04
CA ILE A 54 0.74 6.03 -0.80
C ILE A 54 1.19 4.57 -0.98
N ALA A 55 0.31 3.70 -1.47
CA ALA A 55 0.63 2.30 -1.74
C ALA A 55 1.73 2.15 -2.79
N VAL A 56 1.71 2.96 -3.85
CA VAL A 56 2.78 3.03 -4.85
C VAL A 56 4.10 3.41 -4.21
N GLY A 57 4.11 4.42 -3.34
CA GLY A 57 5.31 4.80 -2.57
C GLY A 57 5.87 3.66 -1.72
N LEU A 58 5.00 2.89 -1.04
CA LEU A 58 5.41 1.73 -0.24
C LEU A 58 6.02 0.61 -1.09
N VAL A 59 5.43 0.34 -2.26
CA VAL A 59 5.95 -0.67 -3.19
C VAL A 59 7.31 -0.25 -3.75
N ILE A 60 7.46 1.01 -4.16
CA ILE A 60 8.74 1.57 -4.66
C ILE A 60 9.80 1.50 -3.55
N PHE A 61 9.45 1.91 -2.32
CA PHE A 61 10.34 1.83 -1.16
C PHE A 61 10.81 0.40 -0.89
N GLY A 62 9.88 -0.56 -0.85
CA GLY A 62 10.23 -1.96 -0.63
C GLY A 62 11.05 -2.55 -1.78
N TYR A 63 10.80 -2.12 -3.02
CA TYR A 63 11.58 -2.54 -4.18
C TYR A 63 13.03 -2.05 -4.13
N TYR A 64 13.27 -0.79 -3.76
CA TYR A 64 14.62 -0.28 -3.55
C TYR A 64 15.32 -0.92 -2.33
N SER A 65 14.56 -1.29 -1.29
CA SER A 65 15.05 -2.08 -0.16
C SER A 65 15.48 -3.49 -0.56
N LEU A 66 14.80 -4.10 -1.54
CA LEU A 66 15.18 -5.39 -2.10
C LEU A 66 16.45 -5.35 -2.96
N LYS A 67 16.70 -4.23 -3.65
CA LYS A 67 17.90 -3.99 -4.46
C LYS A 67 19.14 -3.68 -3.63
N GLY A 68 19.01 -3.43 -2.34
CA GLY A 68 20.14 -3.07 -1.48
C GLY A 68 20.56 -1.60 -1.61
N GLU A 69 19.73 -0.75 -2.23
CA GLU A 69 20.00 0.71 -2.34
C GLU A 69 20.04 1.37 -0.94
N TYR A 70 19.39 0.77 0.06
CA TYR A 70 19.41 1.21 1.46
C TYR A 70 20.47 0.49 2.33
N ASP A 71 21.36 -0.30 1.71
CA ASP A 71 22.49 -0.93 2.40
C ASP A 71 23.64 0.05 2.67
N GLY A 72 23.53 1.30 2.19
CA GLY A 72 24.47 2.39 2.44
C GLY A 72 24.81 2.55 3.92
N GLU A 73 26.12 2.59 4.18
CA GLU A 73 26.76 2.61 5.49
C GLU A 73 26.18 3.70 6.38
N ILE A 74 25.77 3.35 7.60
CA ILE A 74 25.72 4.32 8.68
C ILE A 74 27.17 4.78 8.86
N LYS A 75 27.55 5.89 8.22
CA LYS A 75 28.76 6.64 8.58
C LYS A 75 28.49 7.28 9.94
N THR A 76 28.68 6.51 11.01
CA THR A 76 28.99 7.07 12.33
C THR A 76 30.34 7.75 12.29
#